data_AF-A0A388K285-F1
#
_entry.id   AF-A0A388K285-F1
#
_cell.length_a   1.000
_cell.length_b   1.000
_cell.length_c   1.000
_cell.angle_alpha   90.00
_cell.angle_beta   90.00
_cell.angle_gamma   90.00
#
_symmetry.space_group_name_H-M   'P 1'
#
loop_
_entity.id
_entity.type
_entity.pdbx_description
1 polymer ?
#
loop_
_entity_poly.entity_id
_entity_poly.type
_entity_poly.pdbx_seq_one_letter_code
_entity_poly.pdbx_strand_id
1 'polypeptide(L)'
;MGWHPELAASIRPFSALQPPNVHGQIAMLAIPADVLLQVYEATLGQTPFLIEHLSFNDWASLVAVMQNKPEELDNKIREFASNIAEVCRKSAIENRALNLITAKAEKIILELHGYDASHLDSARQVSIAEGSETFSDTYINRMSLSHVELDYLKKKEAERRSNAHIEITPLTRDAGHKFAKNNPFLPLASSTWTEKAMQRVHNRLWKLDTFNYAAPISVEAYMALAGLTEADIDNCRTTARNATIYFAATRGGLDADFPPIANLEKGKCPRKPLLHQKGIPKFPTDLSELKKLWNAGRPYLKCICPGCEKNFTWFDHMIRYVIGNLDKVDPRAPSHKIRMLEFQALLRTKWRKPIMAQISFIFMRECMIKIVHLITQNKTISAEEILNFEDFINVPFYISSLPRSFQMLKVS
;
A
#
# COMPACT_ATOMS: atom_id res chain seq x y z
N MET A 1 -7.85 -4.01 18.77
CA MET A 1 -8.17 -5.25 18.05
C MET A 1 -7.50 -6.40 18.79
N GLY A 2 -8.18 -7.52 19.01
CA GLY A 2 -7.60 -8.70 19.64
C GLY A 2 -6.98 -9.65 18.61
N TRP A 3 -6.39 -10.72 19.12
CA TRP A 3 -5.96 -11.87 18.31
C TRP A 3 -7.15 -12.56 17.63
N HIS A 4 -6.92 -13.06 16.42
CA HIS A 4 -7.90 -13.78 15.64
C HIS A 4 -8.22 -15.11 16.34
N PRO A 5 -9.50 -15.48 16.52
CA PRO A 5 -9.87 -16.67 17.27
C PRO A 5 -9.21 -17.96 16.77
N GLU A 6 -9.09 -18.13 15.45
CA GLU A 6 -8.45 -19.30 14.82
C GLU A 6 -6.92 -19.38 15.03
N LEU A 7 -6.29 -18.32 15.54
CA LEU A 7 -4.87 -18.31 15.91
C LEU A 7 -4.64 -18.70 17.38
N ALA A 8 -5.68 -18.72 18.23
CA ALA A 8 -5.55 -18.80 19.69
C ALA A 8 -4.65 -19.95 20.19
N ALA A 9 -4.71 -21.12 19.55
CA ALA A 9 -3.87 -22.27 19.91
C ALA A 9 -2.39 -22.05 19.53
N SER A 10 -2.12 -21.49 18.35
CA SER A 10 -0.78 -21.29 17.79
C SER A 10 -0.01 -20.16 18.47
N ILE A 11 -0.70 -19.18 19.03
CA ILE A 11 -0.09 -17.96 19.57
C ILE A 11 0.16 -18.00 21.08
N ARG A 12 -0.18 -19.09 21.77
CA ARG A 12 -0.02 -19.19 23.23
C ARG A 12 1.36 -18.70 23.73
N PRO A 13 2.49 -18.98 23.05
CA PRO A 13 3.81 -18.51 23.50
C PRO A 13 3.97 -16.99 23.48
N PHE A 14 3.19 -16.28 22.66
CA PHE A 14 3.32 -14.84 22.45
C PHE A 14 1.97 -14.11 22.47
N SER A 15 0.97 -14.67 23.15
CA SER A 15 -0.38 -14.08 23.23
C SER A 15 -0.41 -12.75 23.98
N ALA A 16 0.63 -12.44 24.75
CA ALA A 16 0.82 -11.17 25.45
C ALA A 16 1.31 -10.04 24.51
N LEU A 17 1.83 -10.37 23.32
CA LEU A 17 2.22 -9.38 22.33
C LEU A 17 0.99 -8.70 21.70
N GLN A 18 1.21 -7.52 21.14
CA GLN A 18 0.19 -6.85 20.35
C GLN A 18 -0.04 -7.62 19.05
N PRO A 19 -1.29 -8.01 18.75
CA PRO A 19 -1.57 -8.68 17.49
C PRO A 19 -1.25 -7.75 16.32
N PRO A 20 -0.68 -8.27 15.21
CA PRO A 20 -0.59 -7.49 13.99
C PRO A 20 -2.00 -7.16 13.48
N ASN A 21 -2.07 -6.35 12.43
CA ASN A 21 -3.37 -6.00 11.86
C ASN A 21 -4.10 -7.22 11.29
N VAL A 22 -5.41 -7.07 11.03
CA VAL A 22 -6.25 -8.19 10.59
C VAL A 22 -5.70 -8.91 9.37
N HIS A 23 -5.11 -8.20 8.40
CA HIS A 23 -4.54 -8.83 7.21
C HIS A 23 -3.29 -9.63 7.54
N GLY A 24 -2.42 -9.11 8.41
CA GLY A 24 -1.26 -9.84 8.94
C GLY A 24 -1.71 -11.12 9.66
N GLN A 25 -2.70 -11.04 10.54
CA GLN A 25 -3.26 -12.21 11.23
C GLN A 25 -3.88 -13.22 10.25
N ILE A 26 -4.58 -12.75 9.21
CA ILE A 26 -5.12 -13.62 8.16
C ILE A 26 -3.99 -14.32 7.37
N ALA A 27 -2.88 -13.63 7.10
CA ALA A 27 -1.71 -14.27 6.49
C ALA A 27 -1.07 -15.31 7.44
N MET A 28 -1.00 -15.02 8.75
CA MET A 28 -0.51 -15.96 9.76
C MET A 28 -1.34 -17.24 9.84
N LEU A 29 -2.64 -17.23 9.48
CA LEU A 29 -3.46 -18.45 9.44
C LEU A 29 -2.95 -19.49 8.43
N ALA A 30 -2.20 -19.06 7.42
CA ALA A 30 -1.57 -19.93 6.43
C ALA A 30 -0.19 -20.45 6.86
N ILE A 31 0.31 -20.04 8.03
CA ILE A 31 1.63 -20.40 8.55
C ILE A 31 1.46 -21.45 9.66
N PRO A 32 2.22 -22.57 9.62
CA PRO A 32 2.28 -23.55 10.70
C PRO A 32 2.68 -22.95 12.04
N ALA A 33 2.21 -23.55 13.13
CA ALA A 33 2.43 -23.01 14.48
C ALA A 33 3.93 -23.00 14.88
N ASP A 34 4.68 -24.01 14.46
CA ASP A 34 6.13 -24.12 14.68
C ASP A 34 6.91 -23.02 13.95
N VAL A 35 6.50 -22.65 12.73
CA VAL A 35 7.11 -21.52 12.01
C VAL A 35 6.76 -20.19 12.69
N LEU A 36 5.52 -20.01 13.17
CA LEU A 36 5.16 -18.81 13.94
C LEU A 36 5.98 -18.70 15.24
N LEU A 37 6.24 -19.84 15.89
CA LEU A 37 7.12 -19.91 17.06
C LEU A 37 8.55 -19.51 16.70
N GLN A 38 9.12 -20.01 15.59
CA GLN A 38 10.44 -19.60 15.13
C GLN A 38 10.54 -18.09 14.85
N VAL A 39 9.51 -17.49 14.23
CA VAL A 39 9.46 -16.04 13.98
C VAL A 39 9.44 -15.25 15.31
N TYR A 40 8.72 -15.74 16.31
CA TYR A 40 8.74 -15.16 17.66
C TYR A 40 10.12 -15.29 18.32
N GLU A 41 10.68 -16.50 18.31
CA GLU A 41 11.97 -16.82 18.93
C GLU A 41 13.14 -16.03 18.32
N ALA A 42 13.07 -15.72 17.02
CA ALA A 42 14.09 -14.94 16.32
C ALA A 42 14.28 -13.51 16.87
N THR A 43 13.33 -13.00 17.65
CA THR A 43 13.44 -11.69 18.35
C THR A 43 13.21 -11.82 19.84
N LEU A 44 13.32 -13.03 20.41
CA LEU A 44 13.13 -13.23 21.83
C LEU A 44 14.21 -12.48 22.63
N GLY A 45 13.77 -11.64 23.57
CA GLY A 45 14.66 -10.78 24.35
C GLY A 45 15.13 -9.52 23.64
N GLN A 46 14.64 -9.22 22.43
CA GLN A 46 14.98 -8.02 21.67
C GLN A 46 13.72 -7.35 21.10
N THR A 47 13.51 -6.07 21.41
CA THR A 47 12.46 -5.27 20.77
C THR A 47 13.03 -4.49 19.59
N PRO A 48 12.29 -4.32 18.48
CA PRO A 48 10.90 -4.71 18.27
C PRO A 48 10.71 -6.19 17.87
N PHE A 49 9.63 -6.82 18.34
CA PHE A 49 9.29 -8.21 17.98
C PHE A 49 8.79 -8.33 16.55
N LEU A 50 9.21 -9.37 15.82
CA LEU A 50 8.73 -9.63 14.45
C LEU A 50 7.21 -9.79 14.40
N ILE A 51 6.66 -10.58 15.32
CA ILE A 51 5.22 -10.87 15.39
C ILE A 51 4.35 -9.61 15.32
N GLU A 52 4.77 -8.54 16.00
CA GLU A 52 4.01 -7.30 16.12
C GLU A 52 4.20 -6.37 14.91
N HIS A 53 5.35 -6.45 14.25
CA HIS A 53 5.84 -5.41 13.34
C HIS A 53 5.96 -5.83 11.87
N LEU A 54 5.89 -7.13 11.56
CA LEU A 54 5.80 -7.59 10.18
C LEU A 54 4.50 -7.10 9.51
N SER A 55 4.65 -6.52 8.32
CA SER A 55 3.55 -6.10 7.46
C SER A 55 2.85 -7.31 6.83
N PHE A 56 1.68 -7.10 6.22
CA PHE A 56 1.03 -8.17 5.45
C PHE A 56 1.94 -8.74 4.36
N ASN A 57 2.73 -7.89 3.70
CA ASN A 57 3.63 -8.32 2.63
C ASN A 57 4.78 -9.18 3.18
N ASP A 58 5.29 -8.85 4.37
CA ASP A 58 6.34 -9.64 5.01
C ASP A 58 5.81 -11.04 5.38
N TRP A 59 4.60 -11.11 5.94
CA TRP A 59 3.93 -12.38 6.20
C TRP A 59 3.66 -13.18 4.93
N ALA A 60 3.18 -12.53 3.87
CA ALA A 60 2.95 -13.18 2.58
C ALA A 60 4.26 -13.67 1.95
N SER A 61 5.37 -12.95 2.14
CA SER A 61 6.71 -13.39 1.72
C SER A 61 7.15 -14.64 2.48
N LEU A 62 6.89 -14.75 3.80
CA LEU A 62 7.19 -15.97 4.55
C LEU A 62 6.37 -17.16 4.04
N VAL A 63 5.08 -16.95 3.77
CA VAL A 63 4.22 -17.99 3.18
C VAL A 63 4.78 -18.43 1.82
N ALA A 64 5.21 -17.48 0.99
CA ALA A 64 5.78 -17.79 -0.33
C ALA A 64 7.08 -18.60 -0.22
N VAL A 65 8.01 -18.19 0.66
CA VAL A 65 9.28 -18.90 0.88
C VAL A 65 9.00 -20.30 1.42
N MET A 66 8.15 -20.44 2.44
CA MET A 66 7.78 -21.74 3.00
C MET A 66 7.17 -22.70 1.96
N GLN A 67 6.37 -22.19 1.02
CA GLN A 67 5.72 -23.01 0.00
C GLN A 67 6.67 -23.42 -1.14
N ASN A 68 7.58 -22.54 -1.54
CA ASN A 68 8.35 -22.73 -2.77
C ASN A 68 9.83 -23.02 -2.53
N LYS A 69 10.39 -22.58 -1.40
CA LYS A 69 11.81 -22.62 -1.05
C LYS A 69 11.98 -22.80 0.48
N PRO A 70 11.44 -23.87 1.07
CA PRO A 70 11.45 -24.06 2.52
C PRO A 70 12.87 -24.03 3.14
N GLU A 71 13.90 -24.39 2.37
CA GLU A 71 15.30 -24.30 2.76
C GLU A 71 15.81 -22.86 2.98
N GLU A 72 15.15 -21.85 2.39
CA GLU A 72 15.48 -20.43 2.57
C GLU A 72 14.74 -19.79 3.76
N LEU A 73 13.82 -20.52 4.41
CA LEU A 73 12.93 -19.96 5.45
C LEU A 73 13.69 -19.38 6.64
N ASP A 74 14.64 -20.14 7.19
CA ASP A 74 15.46 -19.70 8.33
C ASP A 74 16.26 -18.43 8.01
N ASN A 75 16.82 -18.37 6.79
CA ASN A 75 17.54 -17.19 6.32
C ASN A 75 16.61 -15.99 6.22
N LYS A 76 15.39 -16.18 5.72
CA LYS A 76 14.39 -15.11 5.60
C LYS A 76 13.95 -14.57 6.97
N ILE A 77 13.73 -15.46 7.94
CA ILE A 77 13.37 -15.07 9.32
C ILE A 77 14.52 -14.28 9.95
N ARG A 78 15.77 -14.73 9.79
CA ARG A 78 16.95 -14.00 10.28
C ARG A 78 17.10 -12.63 9.63
N GLU A 79 16.91 -12.54 8.31
CA GLU A 79 16.92 -11.27 7.57
C GLU A 79 15.89 -10.28 8.14
N PHE A 80 14.68 -10.75 8.40
CA PHE A 80 13.66 -9.91 9.04
C PHE A 80 14.06 -9.49 10.44
N ALA A 81 14.55 -10.42 11.28
CA ALA A 81 14.99 -10.13 12.63
C ALA A 81 16.11 -9.08 12.64
N SER A 82 17.09 -9.16 11.74
CA SER A 82 18.19 -8.19 11.66
C SER A 82 17.74 -6.80 11.20
N ASN A 83 16.66 -6.71 10.42
CA ASN A 83 16.22 -5.46 9.80
C ASN A 83 15.05 -4.77 10.53
N ILE A 84 14.36 -5.46 11.44
CA ILE A 84 13.08 -4.96 11.99
C ILE A 84 13.20 -3.64 12.74
N ALA A 85 14.29 -3.42 13.48
CA ALA A 85 14.55 -2.16 14.18
C ALA A 85 14.65 -0.98 13.19
N GLU A 86 15.38 -1.18 12.09
CA GLU A 86 15.54 -0.19 11.04
C GLU A 86 14.23 0.07 10.28
N VAL A 87 13.46 -0.97 10.00
CA VAL A 87 12.12 -0.86 9.39
C VAL A 87 11.19 -0.03 10.28
N CYS A 88 11.17 -0.29 11.60
CA CYS A 88 10.39 0.48 12.56
C CYS A 88 10.82 1.95 12.60
N ARG A 89 12.14 2.22 12.61
CA ARG A 89 12.70 3.58 12.59
C ARG A 89 12.31 4.32 11.32
N LYS A 90 12.50 3.72 10.14
CA LYS A 90 12.10 4.29 8.85
C LYS A 90 10.60 4.60 8.81
N SER A 91 9.76 3.68 9.29
CA SER A 91 8.31 3.89 9.35
C SER A 91 7.93 5.06 10.28
N ALA A 92 8.62 5.22 11.41
CA ALA A 92 8.39 6.35 12.31
C ALA A 92 8.78 7.70 11.67
N ILE A 93 9.89 7.75 10.93
CA ILE A 93 10.33 8.93 10.18
C ILE A 93 9.32 9.27 9.09
N GLU A 94 8.92 8.27 8.29
CA GLU A 94 7.94 8.46 7.23
C GLU A 94 6.63 8.99 7.76
N ASN A 95 6.11 8.44 8.86
CA ASN A 95 4.88 8.94 9.50
C ASN A 95 4.95 10.45 9.80
N ARG A 96 6.10 10.95 10.24
CA ARG A 96 6.31 12.37 10.57
C ARG A 96 6.51 13.25 9.33
N ALA A 97 7.19 12.72 8.31
CA ALA A 97 7.67 13.50 7.18
C ALA A 97 6.82 13.41 5.92
N LEU A 98 5.94 12.40 5.79
CA LEU A 98 5.24 12.08 4.54
C LEU A 98 4.48 13.27 3.96
N ASN A 99 3.72 14.01 4.78
CA ASN A 99 2.94 15.16 4.31
C ASN A 99 3.84 16.26 3.74
N LEU A 100 4.98 16.52 4.38
CA LEU A 100 5.94 17.52 3.90
C LEU A 100 6.66 17.05 2.63
N ILE A 101 7.10 15.78 2.59
CA ILE A 101 7.73 15.19 1.41
C ILE A 101 6.77 15.25 0.22
N THR A 102 5.50 14.88 0.43
CA THR A 102 4.45 14.92 -0.58
C THR A 102 4.18 16.34 -1.05
N ALA A 103 4.01 17.31 -0.14
CA ALA A 103 3.79 18.71 -0.51
C ALA A 103 4.96 19.31 -1.30
N LYS A 104 6.20 19.02 -0.90
CA LYS A 104 7.41 19.48 -1.62
C LYS A 104 7.47 18.89 -3.03
N ALA A 105 7.23 17.58 -3.15
CA ALA A 105 7.23 16.92 -4.45
C ALA A 105 6.09 17.42 -5.35
N GLU A 106 4.88 17.60 -4.80
CA GLU A 106 3.74 18.14 -5.53
C GLU A 106 4.00 19.53 -6.04
N LYS A 107 4.60 20.41 -5.22
CA LYS A 107 4.97 21.74 -5.63
C LYS A 107 5.88 21.71 -6.87
N ILE A 108 6.91 20.88 -6.85
CA ILE A 108 7.82 20.71 -8.00
C ILE A 108 7.06 20.24 -9.24
N ILE A 109 6.23 19.21 -9.10
CA ILE A 109 5.46 18.66 -10.22
C ILE A 109 4.48 19.70 -10.78
N LEU A 110 3.80 20.48 -9.93
CA LEU A 110 2.88 21.52 -10.36
C LEU A 110 3.60 22.66 -11.09
N GLU A 111 4.71 23.16 -10.54
CA GLU A 111 5.54 24.21 -11.14
C GLU A 111 6.04 23.79 -12.53
N LEU A 112 6.51 22.53 -12.67
CA LEU A 112 6.97 21.98 -13.95
C LEU A 112 5.87 21.91 -15.02
N HIS A 113 4.60 21.81 -14.62
CA HIS A 113 3.46 21.81 -15.54
C HIS A 113 2.81 23.20 -15.68
N GLY A 114 3.38 24.24 -15.08
CA GLY A 114 2.84 25.60 -15.13
C GLY A 114 1.57 25.81 -14.31
N TYR A 115 1.28 24.94 -13.34
CA TYR A 115 0.13 25.07 -12.44
C TYR A 115 0.50 25.87 -11.18
N ASP A 116 -0.47 26.59 -10.62
CA ASP A 116 -0.32 27.31 -9.35
C ASP A 116 -0.09 26.35 -8.18
N ALA A 117 1.04 26.54 -7.49
CA ALA A 117 1.47 25.75 -6.34
C ALA A 117 1.56 26.57 -5.02
N SER A 118 1.09 27.82 -5.02
CA SER A 118 1.18 28.73 -3.86
C SER A 118 0.56 28.18 -2.57
N HIS A 119 -0.51 27.38 -2.70
CA HIS A 119 -1.16 26.70 -1.58
C HIS A 119 -0.27 25.69 -0.83
N LEU A 120 0.89 25.32 -1.40
CA LEU A 120 1.87 24.42 -0.78
C LEU A 120 3.01 25.17 -0.07
N ASP A 121 3.10 26.49 -0.21
CA ASP A 121 4.13 27.31 0.45
C ASP A 121 4.00 27.33 1.98
N SER A 122 2.78 27.11 2.48
CA SER A 122 2.50 27.03 3.92
C SER A 122 2.90 25.69 4.55
N ALA A 123 3.38 24.72 3.77
CA ALA A 123 3.88 23.45 4.29
C ALA A 123 5.14 23.70 5.13
N ARG A 124 4.96 23.94 6.44
CA ARG A 124 6.04 24.22 7.40
C ARG A 124 7.12 23.14 7.35
N GLN A 125 8.35 23.54 7.69
CA GLN A 125 9.43 22.59 7.97
C GLN A 125 8.98 21.66 9.11
N VAL A 126 9.04 20.35 8.88
CA VAL A 126 8.95 19.36 9.95
C VAL A 126 10.22 19.52 10.75
N SER A 127 10.10 20.02 11.98
CA SER A 127 11.20 19.90 12.93
C SER A 127 11.43 18.40 13.14
N ILE A 128 12.54 17.88 12.64
CA ILE A 128 13.04 16.53 12.99
C ILE A 128 13.73 16.61 14.37
N ALA A 129 13.40 17.62 15.19
CA ALA A 129 13.67 17.52 16.61
C ALA A 129 12.80 16.36 17.12
N GLU A 130 13.44 15.37 17.75
CA GLU A 130 12.72 14.40 18.58
C GLU A 130 11.80 15.21 19.48
N GLY A 131 10.49 15.00 19.34
CA GLY A 131 9.49 15.77 20.07
C GLY A 131 9.88 15.81 21.54
N SER A 132 9.94 17.01 22.13
CA SER A 132 10.34 17.22 23.51
C SER A 132 9.65 16.20 24.39
N GLU A 133 10.43 15.43 25.14
CA GLU A 133 9.90 14.45 26.08
C GLU A 133 8.81 15.10 26.92
N THR A 134 7.72 14.36 27.17
CA THR A 134 6.57 14.93 27.91
C THR A 134 7.01 15.35 29.31
N PHE A 135 8.02 14.67 29.82
CA PHE A 135 8.72 14.93 31.06
C PHE A 135 10.23 14.82 30.81
N SER A 136 11.04 15.67 31.41
CA SER A 136 12.50 15.51 31.32
C SER A 136 12.96 14.30 32.14
N ASP A 137 14.03 13.63 31.70
CA ASP A 137 14.72 12.59 32.48
C ASP A 137 15.00 13.03 33.92
N THR A 138 15.37 14.29 34.13
CA THR A 138 15.60 14.87 35.45
C THR A 138 14.36 14.86 36.34
N TYR A 139 13.17 15.07 35.76
CA TYR A 139 11.90 14.98 36.50
C TYR A 139 11.52 13.53 36.81
N ILE A 140 11.67 12.63 35.83
CA ILE A 140 11.38 11.20 36.00
C ILE A 140 12.27 10.59 37.09
N ASN A 141 13.56 10.91 37.10
CA ASN A 141 14.52 10.42 38.09
C ASN A 141 14.21 10.90 39.52
N ARG A 142 13.49 12.01 39.70
CA ARG A 142 13.06 12.50 41.02
C ARG A 142 11.84 11.79 41.59
N MET A 143 11.09 11.07 40.75
CA MET A 143 9.87 10.38 41.19
C MET A 143 10.14 9.02 41.83
N SER A 144 11.39 8.54 41.86
CA SER A 144 11.77 7.24 42.43
C SER A 144 10.89 6.09 41.95
N LEU A 145 10.55 6.09 40.66
CA LEU A 145 9.72 5.05 40.04
C LEU A 145 10.41 3.69 40.18
N SER A 146 9.62 2.66 40.48
CA SER A 146 10.10 1.28 40.35
C SER A 146 10.45 0.96 38.89
N HIS A 147 11.25 -0.08 38.69
CA HIS A 147 11.66 -0.51 37.34
C HIS A 147 10.44 -0.77 36.42
N VAL A 148 9.39 -1.38 36.97
CA VAL A 148 8.14 -1.69 36.23
C VAL A 148 7.39 -0.41 35.83
N GLU A 149 7.34 0.59 36.70
CA GLU A 149 6.67 1.87 36.41
C GLU A 149 7.45 2.69 35.38
N LEU A 150 8.78 2.65 35.44
CA LEU A 150 9.65 3.32 34.47
C LEU A 150 9.49 2.71 33.08
N ASP A 151 9.44 1.37 32.98
CA ASP A 151 9.20 0.68 31.72
C ASP A 151 7.79 0.94 31.18
N TYR A 152 6.78 0.96 32.06
CA TYR A 152 5.42 1.32 31.67
C TYR A 152 5.33 2.77 31.16
N LEU A 153 6.00 3.72 31.82
CA LEU A 153 6.04 5.12 31.39
C LEU A 153 6.74 5.27 30.04
N LYS A 154 7.90 4.64 29.85
CA LYS A 154 8.62 4.60 28.56
C LYS A 154 7.75 4.01 27.46
N LYS A 155 7.05 2.90 27.73
CA LYS A 155 6.11 2.29 26.81
C LYS A 155 4.96 3.24 26.46
N LYS A 156 4.35 3.89 27.44
CA LYS A 156 3.27 4.87 27.22
C LYS A 156 3.72 6.10 26.47
N GLU A 157 4.95 6.54 26.70
CA GLU A 157 5.52 7.68 25.98
C GLU A 157 5.86 7.33 24.53
N ALA A 158 6.38 6.12 24.27
CA ALA A 158 6.52 5.59 22.92
C ALA A 158 5.16 5.47 22.21
N GLU A 159 4.11 4.99 22.89
CA GLU A 159 2.75 4.97 22.37
C GLU A 159 2.23 6.39 22.05
N ARG A 160 2.42 7.36 22.95
CA ARG A 160 2.03 8.77 22.72
C ARG A 160 2.80 9.38 21.55
N ARG A 161 4.12 9.18 21.44
CA ARG A 161 4.92 9.67 20.31
C ARG A 161 4.49 9.02 19.00
N SER A 162 4.16 7.73 19.02
CA SER A 162 3.58 7.03 17.87
C SER A 162 2.24 7.66 17.48
N ASN A 163 1.35 7.91 18.45
CA ASN A 163 -0.02 8.40 18.20
C ASN A 163 -0.13 9.90 17.90
N ALA A 164 0.68 10.76 18.52
CA ALA A 164 0.63 12.23 18.36
C ALA A 164 1.07 12.68 16.95
N HIS A 165 1.97 11.93 16.30
CA HIS A 165 2.37 12.17 14.91
C HIS A 165 1.49 11.43 13.89
N ILE A 166 0.48 10.74 14.41
CA ILE A 166 -0.50 9.91 13.71
C ILE A 166 -1.90 10.56 13.75
N GLU A 167 -2.04 11.75 14.35
CA GLU A 167 -3.10 12.66 13.95
C GLU A 167 -2.82 13.08 12.51
N ILE A 168 -3.31 12.26 11.57
CA ILE A 168 -3.88 12.80 10.34
C ILE A 168 -4.99 13.66 10.90
N THR A 169 -4.69 14.93 11.21
CA THR A 169 -5.72 15.93 11.38
C THR A 169 -6.62 15.68 10.19
N PRO A 170 -7.90 15.30 10.39
CA PRO A 170 -8.83 15.46 9.32
C PRO A 170 -8.80 16.96 9.13
N LEU A 171 -7.95 17.42 8.21
CA LEU A 171 -8.14 18.67 7.55
C LEU A 171 -9.60 18.55 7.18
N THR A 172 -10.43 19.33 7.88
CA THR A 172 -11.82 19.62 7.56
C THR A 172 -11.81 20.30 6.20
N ARG A 173 -11.30 19.58 5.21
CA ARG A 173 -11.43 19.82 3.80
C ARG A 173 -12.80 19.23 3.57
N ASP A 174 -13.69 20.11 3.14
CA ASP A 174 -15.03 19.80 2.72
C ASP A 174 -15.10 18.40 2.09
N ALA A 175 -16.25 17.76 2.22
CA ALA A 175 -16.65 16.60 1.43
C ALA A 175 -16.64 16.85 -0.11
N GLY A 176 -15.94 17.88 -0.57
CA GLY A 176 -15.58 18.15 -1.95
C GLY A 176 -14.86 16.99 -2.60
N HIS A 177 -15.04 16.94 -3.92
CA HIS A 177 -14.48 15.96 -4.83
C HIS A 177 -13.00 15.72 -4.53
N LYS A 178 -12.53 14.45 -4.44
CA LYS A 178 -11.13 14.15 -4.06
C LYS A 178 -10.06 14.74 -4.98
N PHE A 179 -10.47 15.28 -6.12
CA PHE A 179 -9.62 16.04 -7.03
C PHE A 179 -9.62 17.55 -6.76
N ALA A 180 -10.12 17.99 -5.60
CA ALA A 180 -10.06 19.37 -5.16
C ALA A 180 -8.62 19.89 -5.25
N LYS A 181 -8.47 21.18 -5.57
CA LYS A 181 -7.17 21.82 -5.83
C LYS A 181 -6.13 21.46 -4.76
N ASN A 182 -6.53 21.50 -3.50
CA ASN A 182 -5.64 21.36 -2.35
C ASN A 182 -5.34 19.90 -1.96
N ASN A 183 -5.99 18.90 -2.54
CA ASN A 183 -5.81 17.50 -2.13
C ASN A 183 -4.51 16.88 -2.66
N PRO A 184 -3.77 16.13 -1.80
CA PRO A 184 -2.58 15.43 -2.22
C PRO A 184 -2.93 14.36 -3.27
N PHE A 185 -2.09 14.26 -4.28
CA PHE A 185 -2.22 13.38 -5.41
C PHE A 185 -0.96 12.54 -5.68
N LEU A 186 0.21 12.88 -5.13
CA LEU A 186 1.39 12.03 -5.33
C LEU A 186 1.35 10.78 -4.43
N PRO A 187 1.50 9.57 -5.01
CA PRO A 187 1.43 8.32 -4.26
C PRO A 187 2.80 7.96 -3.64
N LEU A 188 3.38 8.86 -2.84
CA LEU A 188 4.73 8.68 -2.28
C LEU A 188 4.77 7.89 -0.97
N ALA A 189 3.62 7.55 -0.40
CA ALA A 189 3.57 6.75 0.81
C ALA A 189 4.01 5.31 0.53
N SER A 190 4.83 4.75 1.43
CA SER A 190 5.19 3.34 1.42
C SER A 190 3.97 2.44 1.63
N SER A 191 4.12 1.16 1.28
CA SER A 191 3.15 0.12 1.58
C SER A 191 2.90 0.01 3.09
N THR A 192 3.96 0.04 3.90
CA THR A 192 3.90 -0.02 5.36
C THR A 192 3.12 1.15 5.96
N TRP A 193 3.35 2.38 5.47
CA TRP A 193 2.58 3.55 5.90
C TRP A 193 1.12 3.41 5.52
N THR A 194 0.86 3.04 4.26
CA THR A 194 -0.51 2.87 3.73
C THR A 194 -1.29 1.82 4.52
N GLU A 195 -0.64 0.73 4.90
CA GLU A 195 -1.22 -0.32 5.73
C GLU A 195 -1.64 0.18 7.11
N LYS A 196 -0.80 1.00 7.76
CA LYS A 196 -1.12 1.62 9.06
C LYS A 196 -2.24 2.67 8.93
N ALA A 197 -2.19 3.53 7.92
CA ALA A 197 -3.19 4.56 7.68
C ALA A 197 -4.58 3.95 7.41
N MET A 198 -4.61 2.85 6.64
CA MET A 198 -5.82 2.13 6.29
C MET A 198 -6.58 1.55 7.50
N GLN A 199 -5.88 1.16 8.57
CA GLN A 199 -6.53 0.65 9.79
C GLN A 199 -7.49 1.68 10.40
N ARG A 200 -7.16 2.97 10.30
CA ARG A 200 -7.97 4.08 10.83
C ARG A 200 -9.28 4.27 10.08
N VAL A 201 -9.35 3.80 8.84
CA VAL A 201 -10.56 3.82 8.00
C VAL A 201 -11.22 2.45 7.90
N HIS A 202 -10.96 1.57 8.87
CA HIS A 202 -11.51 0.21 8.93
C HIS A 202 -11.26 -0.58 7.65
N ASN A 203 -10.03 -0.52 7.14
CA ASN A 203 -9.59 -1.24 5.95
C ASN A 203 -10.23 -0.80 4.63
N ARG A 204 -11.01 0.29 4.64
CA ARG A 204 -11.64 0.87 3.44
C ARG A 204 -10.72 1.91 2.83
N LEU A 205 -9.73 1.47 2.07
CA LEU A 205 -8.68 2.35 1.53
C LEU A 205 -9.25 3.52 0.69
N TRP A 206 -10.40 3.33 0.05
CA TRP A 206 -11.14 4.38 -0.66
C TRP A 206 -11.75 5.46 0.24
N LYS A 207 -11.59 5.40 1.57
CA LYS A 207 -11.97 6.46 2.51
C LYS A 207 -10.80 7.38 2.88
N LEU A 208 -9.58 7.08 2.44
CA LEU A 208 -8.47 8.03 2.54
C LEU A 208 -8.72 9.26 1.67
N ASP A 209 -8.03 10.34 2.01
CA ASP A 209 -8.07 11.67 1.41
C ASP A 209 -7.65 11.69 -0.07
N THR A 210 -6.82 10.73 -0.48
CA THR A 210 -6.42 10.52 -1.87
C THR A 210 -6.91 9.19 -2.44
N PHE A 211 -7.17 9.15 -3.74
CA PHE A 211 -7.46 7.91 -4.47
C PHE A 211 -6.20 7.23 -5.02
N ASN A 212 -5.03 7.86 -4.88
CA ASN A 212 -3.83 7.47 -5.60
C ASN A 212 -2.99 6.43 -4.83
N TYR A 213 -3.27 6.19 -3.56
CA TYR A 213 -2.64 5.09 -2.83
C TYR A 213 -3.08 3.73 -3.39
N ALA A 214 -2.09 2.91 -3.73
CA ALA A 214 -2.27 1.49 -4.02
C ALA A 214 -2.50 0.73 -2.72
N ALA A 215 -3.26 -0.37 -2.76
CA ALA A 215 -3.32 -1.28 -1.65
C ALA A 215 -1.91 -1.86 -1.39
N PRO A 216 -1.51 -2.02 -0.12
CA PRO A 216 -0.20 -2.53 0.23
C PRO A 216 -0.17 -4.07 0.04
N ILE A 217 -0.11 -4.49 -1.21
CA ILE A 217 0.01 -5.90 -1.64
C ILE A 217 1.18 -5.94 -2.63
N SER A 218 2.29 -6.55 -2.24
CA SER A 218 3.49 -6.66 -3.07
C SER A 218 3.29 -7.64 -4.22
N VAL A 219 4.22 -7.62 -5.18
CA VAL A 219 4.22 -8.58 -6.29
C VAL A 219 4.34 -10.01 -5.77
N GLU A 220 5.20 -10.24 -4.78
CA GLU A 220 5.41 -11.55 -4.14
C GLU A 220 4.14 -12.03 -3.43
N ALA A 221 3.43 -11.11 -2.76
CA ALA A 221 2.15 -11.43 -2.14
C ALA A 221 1.11 -11.84 -3.20
N TYR A 222 1.04 -11.12 -4.33
CA TYR A 222 0.18 -11.54 -5.44
C TYR A 222 0.61 -12.88 -6.06
N MET A 223 1.91 -13.12 -6.21
CA MET A 223 2.44 -14.41 -6.70
C MET A 223 1.98 -15.56 -5.82
N ALA A 224 2.16 -15.44 -4.50
CA ALA A 224 1.75 -16.46 -3.53
C ALA A 224 0.23 -16.70 -3.55
N LEU A 225 -0.55 -15.62 -3.51
CA LEU A 225 -2.01 -15.71 -3.50
C LEU A 225 -2.58 -16.30 -4.80
N ALA A 226 -2.09 -15.84 -5.95
CA ALA A 226 -2.63 -16.21 -7.26
C ALA A 226 -1.86 -17.36 -7.95
N GLY A 227 -0.85 -17.95 -7.29
CA GLY A 227 -0.04 -19.04 -7.85
C GLY A 227 0.60 -18.64 -9.18
N LEU A 228 1.28 -17.48 -9.21
CA LEU A 228 1.98 -17.00 -10.40
C LEU A 228 3.43 -17.47 -10.41
N THR A 229 3.92 -17.77 -11.60
CA THR A 229 5.32 -18.14 -11.87
C THR A 229 6.17 -16.91 -12.15
N GLU A 230 7.50 -17.05 -12.13
CA GLU A 230 8.41 -15.97 -12.55
C GLU A 230 8.14 -15.53 -14.00
N ALA A 231 7.83 -16.46 -14.90
CA ALA A 231 7.49 -16.15 -16.28
C ALA A 231 6.22 -15.28 -16.39
N ASP A 232 5.22 -15.49 -15.53
CA ASP A 232 4.04 -14.62 -15.46
C ASP A 232 4.44 -13.19 -15.04
N ILE A 233 5.39 -13.06 -14.11
CA ILE A 233 5.89 -11.77 -13.62
C ILE A 233 6.70 -11.06 -14.69
N ASP A 234 7.54 -11.77 -15.43
CA ASP A 234 8.29 -11.20 -16.56
C ASP A 234 7.36 -10.73 -17.68
N ASN A 235 6.28 -11.46 -17.92
CA ASN A 235 5.23 -11.00 -18.83
C ASN A 235 4.54 -9.73 -18.29
N CYS A 236 4.28 -9.63 -16.99
CA CYS A 236 3.73 -8.42 -16.38
C CYS A 236 4.69 -7.23 -16.48
N ARG A 237 6.01 -7.44 -16.28
CA ARG A 237 7.03 -6.41 -16.49
C ARG A 237 7.02 -5.95 -17.94
N THR A 238 7.06 -6.88 -18.90
CA THR A 238 6.99 -6.57 -20.34
C THR A 238 5.73 -5.79 -20.69
N THR A 239 4.58 -6.18 -20.14
CA THR A 239 3.30 -5.47 -20.31
C THR A 239 3.38 -4.04 -19.78
N ALA A 240 3.91 -3.86 -18.57
CA ALA A 240 4.07 -2.56 -17.93
C ALA A 240 5.00 -1.66 -18.77
N ARG A 241 6.12 -2.20 -19.23
CA ARG A 241 7.08 -1.52 -20.11
C ARG A 241 6.44 -1.08 -21.42
N ASN A 242 5.60 -1.93 -22.00
CA ASN A 242 4.88 -1.65 -23.24
C ASN A 242 3.58 -0.85 -23.03
N ALA A 243 3.30 -0.38 -21.81
CA ALA A 243 2.09 0.40 -21.51
C ALA A 243 0.79 -0.31 -21.97
N THR A 244 0.76 -1.64 -21.92
CA THR A 244 -0.34 -2.44 -22.47
C THR A 244 -1.53 -2.51 -21.50
N ILE A 245 -2.73 -2.24 -22.03
CA ILE A 245 -4.00 -2.27 -21.29
C ILE A 245 -4.83 -3.49 -21.70
N TYR A 246 -5.09 -4.38 -20.75
CA TYR A 246 -5.88 -5.61 -20.97
C TYR A 246 -7.37 -5.34 -21.09
N PHE A 247 -7.91 -4.44 -20.24
CA PHE A 247 -9.34 -4.24 -20.07
C PHE A 247 -9.75 -2.80 -20.37
N ALA A 248 -9.50 -2.34 -21.60
CA ALA A 248 -9.78 -0.96 -21.99
C ALA A 248 -11.24 -0.54 -21.66
N ALA A 249 -11.41 0.65 -21.09
CA ALA A 249 -12.72 1.17 -20.66
C ALA A 249 -13.73 1.33 -21.81
N THR A 250 -13.27 1.40 -23.06
CA THR A 250 -14.09 1.46 -24.28
C THR A 250 -14.67 0.10 -24.68
N ARG A 251 -14.15 -1.00 -24.11
CA ARG A 251 -14.67 -2.35 -24.28
C ARG A 251 -15.62 -2.65 -23.12
N GLY A 252 -16.54 -3.61 -23.31
CA GLY A 252 -17.63 -3.96 -22.39
C GLY A 252 -17.24 -4.43 -20.98
N GLY A 253 -15.99 -4.24 -20.53
CA GLY A 253 -15.47 -4.70 -19.25
C GLY A 253 -15.30 -6.23 -19.21
N LEU A 254 -14.54 -6.72 -18.24
CA LEU A 254 -14.47 -8.15 -17.94
C LEU A 254 -15.51 -8.48 -16.88
N ASP A 255 -16.43 -9.39 -17.20
CA ASP A 255 -17.23 -10.08 -16.20
C ASP A 255 -16.46 -11.30 -15.67
N ALA A 256 -16.01 -11.21 -14.43
CA ALA A 256 -15.35 -12.32 -13.74
C ALA A 256 -16.03 -12.64 -12.41
N ASP A 257 -17.36 -12.43 -12.34
CA ASP A 257 -18.17 -12.82 -11.19
C ASP A 257 -17.71 -12.15 -9.88
N PHE A 258 -17.35 -10.86 -9.97
CA PHE A 258 -16.93 -10.09 -8.81
C PHE A 258 -18.10 -9.90 -7.82
N PRO A 259 -17.82 -9.86 -6.50
CA PRO A 259 -18.86 -9.57 -5.52
C PRO A 259 -19.49 -8.19 -5.81
N PRO A 260 -20.82 -8.04 -5.65
CA PRO A 260 -21.48 -6.75 -5.73
C PRO A 260 -20.81 -5.70 -4.83
N ILE A 261 -20.71 -4.46 -5.31
CA ILE A 261 -20.10 -3.37 -4.52
C ILE A 261 -20.90 -3.13 -3.23
N ALA A 262 -22.22 -3.36 -3.24
CA ALA A 262 -23.08 -3.32 -2.05
C ALA A 262 -22.64 -4.27 -0.92
N ASN A 263 -21.99 -5.40 -1.25
CA ASN A 263 -21.47 -6.33 -0.26
C ASN A 263 -20.22 -5.78 0.45
N LEU A 264 -19.51 -4.87 -0.21
CA LEU A 264 -18.30 -4.21 0.31
C LEU A 264 -18.65 -2.95 1.12
N GLU A 265 -19.67 -2.20 0.68
CA GLU A 265 -20.12 -0.98 1.35
C GLU A 265 -21.63 -0.78 1.21
N LYS A 266 -22.30 -0.62 2.36
CA LYS A 266 -23.74 -0.35 2.44
C LYS A 266 -24.11 0.89 1.61
N GLY A 267 -25.21 0.81 0.85
CA GLY A 267 -25.69 1.90 -0.01
C GLY A 267 -25.04 1.97 -1.39
N LYS A 268 -24.12 1.06 -1.73
CA LYS A 268 -23.58 0.93 -3.10
C LYS A 268 -24.47 0.06 -3.99
N CYS A 269 -24.16 0.06 -5.28
CA CYS A 269 -24.89 -0.71 -6.30
C CYS A 269 -24.88 -2.23 -5.96
N PRO A 270 -26.06 -2.90 -5.91
CA PRO A 270 -26.16 -4.33 -5.62
C PRO A 270 -25.91 -5.22 -6.84
N ARG A 271 -25.73 -4.64 -8.04
CA ARG A 271 -25.37 -5.42 -9.23
C ARG A 271 -23.88 -5.75 -9.24
N LYS A 272 -23.56 -6.88 -9.87
CA LYS A 272 -22.17 -7.29 -10.10
C LYS A 272 -21.46 -6.23 -10.95
N PRO A 273 -20.28 -5.75 -10.53
CA PRO A 273 -19.52 -4.80 -11.32
C PRO A 273 -18.75 -5.53 -12.42
N LEU A 274 -18.39 -4.79 -13.47
CA LEU A 274 -17.44 -5.23 -14.48
C LEU A 274 -16.08 -4.62 -14.20
N LEU A 275 -15.02 -5.37 -14.51
CA LEU A 275 -13.65 -4.88 -14.38
C LEU A 275 -13.25 -4.12 -15.65
N HIS A 276 -12.74 -2.92 -15.45
CA HIS A 276 -12.10 -2.11 -16.46
C HIS A 276 -10.69 -1.75 -16.01
N GLN A 277 -9.91 -1.20 -16.91
CA GLN A 277 -8.58 -0.70 -16.64
C GLN A 277 -8.50 0.74 -17.15
N LYS A 278 -7.94 1.63 -16.34
CA LYS A 278 -7.78 3.04 -16.74
C LYS A 278 -6.82 3.11 -17.92
N GLY A 279 -7.26 3.79 -18.97
CA GLY A 279 -6.40 4.10 -20.11
C GLY A 279 -5.21 4.94 -19.68
N ILE A 280 -4.16 4.89 -20.49
CA ILE A 280 -2.99 5.74 -20.31
C ILE A 280 -3.36 7.08 -20.98
N PRO A 281 -3.53 8.15 -20.19
CA PRO A 281 -3.89 9.43 -20.77
C PRO A 281 -2.73 9.93 -21.65
N LYS A 282 -3.08 10.74 -22.65
CA LYS A 282 -2.11 11.60 -23.31
C LYS A 282 -1.61 12.65 -22.30
N PHE A 283 -0.75 13.56 -22.74
CA PHE A 283 -0.30 14.69 -21.93
C PHE A 283 -1.49 15.35 -21.21
N PRO A 284 -1.45 15.52 -19.86
CA PRO A 284 -2.58 16.05 -19.11
C PRO A 284 -2.88 17.49 -19.52
N THR A 285 -4.11 17.77 -19.95
CA THR A 285 -4.51 19.12 -20.40
C THR A 285 -4.93 20.04 -19.25
N ASP A 286 -5.22 19.46 -18.09
CA ASP A 286 -5.56 20.19 -16.87
C ASP A 286 -5.06 19.49 -15.60
N LEU A 287 -5.18 20.18 -14.46
CA LEU A 287 -4.78 19.65 -13.16
C LEU A 287 -5.53 18.38 -12.77
N SER A 288 -6.81 18.23 -13.16
CA SER A 288 -7.60 17.03 -12.87
C SER A 288 -7.01 15.82 -13.59
N GLU A 289 -6.62 15.97 -14.85
CA GLU A 289 -5.96 14.93 -15.63
C GLU A 289 -4.59 14.58 -15.07
N LEU A 290 -3.78 15.58 -14.67
CA LEU A 290 -2.51 15.35 -14.00
C LEU A 290 -2.69 14.53 -12.72
N LYS A 291 -3.71 14.83 -11.90
CA LYS A 291 -4.03 14.05 -10.70
C LYS A 291 -4.52 12.61 -11.02
N LYS A 292 -5.13 12.40 -12.19
CA LYS A 292 -5.59 11.07 -12.64
C LYS A 292 -4.49 10.22 -13.26
N LEU A 293 -3.42 10.85 -13.78
CA LEU A 293 -2.28 10.17 -14.40
C LEU A 293 -1.71 9.07 -13.49
N TRP A 294 -1.68 9.32 -12.18
CA TRP A 294 -1.27 8.35 -11.17
C TRP A 294 -2.18 7.12 -11.09
N ASN A 295 -3.23 6.96 -11.87
CA ASN A 295 -3.95 5.69 -11.93
C ASN A 295 -4.00 5.13 -13.35
N ALA A 296 -3.16 5.63 -14.26
CA ALA A 296 -2.98 5.05 -15.58
C ALA A 296 -2.65 3.56 -15.47
N GLY A 297 -3.35 2.72 -16.22
CA GLY A 297 -3.20 1.27 -16.16
C GLY A 297 -3.83 0.59 -14.95
N ARG A 298 -4.39 1.32 -13.97
CA ARG A 298 -4.96 0.70 -12.76
C ARG A 298 -6.30 0.02 -13.04
N PRO A 299 -6.47 -1.27 -12.69
CA PRO A 299 -7.77 -1.95 -12.78
C PRO A 299 -8.79 -1.41 -11.75
N TYR A 300 -10.05 -1.30 -12.16
CA TYR A 300 -11.16 -0.85 -11.32
C TYR A 300 -12.48 -1.53 -11.67
N LEU A 301 -13.32 -1.71 -10.66
CA LEU A 301 -14.66 -2.27 -10.75
C LEU A 301 -15.68 -1.14 -10.95
N LYS A 302 -16.52 -1.25 -11.98
CA LYS A 302 -17.59 -0.28 -12.29
C LYS A 302 -18.94 -0.99 -12.41
N CYS A 303 -19.96 -0.43 -11.77
CA CYS A 303 -21.34 -0.91 -11.94
C CYS A 303 -21.92 -0.37 -13.27
N ILE A 304 -22.66 -1.23 -13.98
CA ILE A 304 -23.28 -0.91 -15.29
C ILE A 304 -24.67 -0.29 -15.20
N CYS A 305 -25.20 -0.08 -13.98
CA CYS A 305 -26.50 0.56 -13.81
C CYS A 305 -26.46 2.03 -14.25
N PRO A 306 -27.52 2.51 -14.92
CA PRO A 306 -27.74 3.95 -15.10
C PRO A 306 -27.69 4.68 -13.76
N GLY A 307 -26.97 5.80 -13.69
CA GLY A 307 -26.80 6.61 -12.48
C GLY A 307 -25.69 6.13 -11.53
N CYS A 308 -25.06 4.98 -11.78
CA CYS A 308 -23.93 4.47 -10.99
C CYS A 308 -22.55 4.82 -11.58
N GLU A 309 -22.48 5.64 -12.64
CA GLU A 309 -21.28 5.85 -13.45
C GLU A 309 -20.11 6.45 -12.65
N LYS A 310 -20.43 7.20 -11.60
CA LYS A 310 -19.46 7.85 -10.70
C LYS A 310 -18.97 6.93 -9.58
N ASN A 311 -19.61 5.79 -9.36
CA ASN A 311 -19.27 4.83 -8.30
C ASN A 311 -18.42 3.69 -8.87
N PHE A 312 -17.09 3.82 -8.70
CA PHE A 312 -16.16 2.73 -8.97
C PHE A 312 -15.32 2.42 -7.72
N THR A 313 -14.73 1.23 -7.68
CA THR A 313 -13.78 0.81 -6.63
C THR A 313 -12.53 0.28 -7.31
N TRP A 314 -11.34 0.69 -6.86
CA TRP A 314 -10.11 0.12 -7.38
C TRP A 314 -10.02 -1.37 -7.07
N PHE A 315 -9.53 -2.17 -8.03
CA PHE A 315 -9.51 -3.61 -7.88
C PHE A 315 -8.65 -4.06 -6.69
N ASP A 316 -7.45 -3.49 -6.55
CA ASP A 316 -6.56 -3.74 -5.41
C ASP A 316 -7.15 -3.32 -4.06
N HIS A 317 -7.93 -2.23 -4.04
CA HIS A 317 -8.67 -1.82 -2.84
C HIS A 317 -9.72 -2.87 -2.45
N MET A 318 -10.43 -3.43 -3.43
CA MET A 318 -11.40 -4.50 -3.21
C MET A 318 -10.70 -5.76 -2.68
N ILE A 319 -9.62 -6.21 -3.34
CA ILE A 319 -8.83 -7.37 -2.91
C ILE A 319 -8.38 -7.21 -1.46
N ARG A 320 -7.80 -6.05 -1.13
CA ARG A 320 -7.35 -5.79 0.24
C ARG A 320 -8.49 -5.78 1.25
N TYR A 321 -9.62 -5.17 0.92
CA TYR A 321 -10.79 -5.17 1.80
C TYR A 321 -11.31 -6.60 2.02
N VAL A 322 -11.40 -7.41 0.97
CA VAL A 322 -11.85 -8.79 1.02
C VAL A 322 -10.93 -9.67 1.87
N ILE A 323 -9.61 -9.53 1.79
CA ILE A 323 -8.66 -10.29 2.64
C ILE A 323 -8.95 -10.03 4.14
N GLY A 324 -9.32 -8.80 4.50
CA GLY A 324 -9.68 -8.45 5.88
C GLY A 324 -11.13 -8.79 6.27
N ASN A 325 -11.96 -9.23 5.32
CA ASN A 325 -13.38 -9.52 5.48
C ASN A 325 -13.76 -10.72 4.61
N LEU A 326 -13.11 -11.86 4.85
CA LEU A 326 -13.26 -13.06 4.02
C LEU A 326 -14.70 -13.62 4.03
N ASP A 327 -15.50 -13.27 5.03
CA ASP A 327 -16.94 -13.58 5.09
C ASP A 327 -17.72 -13.01 3.88
N LYS A 328 -17.16 -12.00 3.19
CA LYS A 328 -17.74 -11.42 1.97
C LYS A 328 -17.54 -12.27 0.73
N VAL A 329 -16.59 -13.21 0.73
CA VAL A 329 -16.33 -14.13 -0.39
C VAL A 329 -17.30 -15.30 -0.31
N ASP A 330 -17.25 -16.00 0.82
CA ASP A 330 -18.12 -17.14 1.10
C ASP A 330 -18.58 -17.11 2.57
N PRO A 331 -19.78 -16.57 2.84
CA PRO A 331 -20.33 -16.53 4.19
C PRO A 331 -20.68 -17.92 4.73
N ARG A 332 -20.76 -18.96 3.88
CA ARG A 332 -21.14 -20.32 4.27
C ARG A 332 -19.94 -21.17 4.66
N ALA A 333 -18.74 -20.79 4.25
CA ALA A 333 -17.52 -21.51 4.61
C ALA A 333 -17.32 -21.53 6.14
N PRO A 334 -16.88 -22.67 6.71
CA PRO A 334 -16.88 -22.91 8.16
C PRO A 334 -15.75 -22.21 8.92
N SER A 335 -14.72 -21.72 8.24
CA SER A 335 -13.56 -21.04 8.86
C SER A 335 -12.92 -20.03 7.91
N HIS A 336 -12.13 -19.10 8.45
CA HIS A 336 -11.36 -18.16 7.64
C HIS A 336 -10.27 -18.85 6.82
N LYS A 337 -9.70 -19.96 7.32
CA LYS A 337 -8.79 -20.80 6.52
C LYS A 337 -9.44 -21.29 5.22
N ILE A 338 -10.64 -21.88 5.30
CA ILE A 338 -11.37 -22.33 4.11
C ILE A 338 -11.74 -21.14 3.21
N ARG A 339 -12.22 -20.03 3.77
CA ARG A 339 -12.53 -18.83 2.98
C ARG A 339 -11.30 -18.26 2.26
N MET A 340 -10.13 -18.31 2.89
CA MET A 340 -8.88 -17.89 2.26
C MET A 340 -8.52 -18.81 1.09
N LEU A 341 -8.68 -20.13 1.23
CA LEU A 341 -8.45 -21.08 0.13
C LEU A 341 -9.40 -20.85 -1.04
N GLU A 342 -10.69 -20.61 -0.77
CA GLU A 342 -11.68 -20.26 -1.82
C GLU A 342 -11.31 -18.94 -2.50
N PHE A 343 -10.89 -17.93 -1.73
CA PHE A 343 -10.41 -16.67 -2.27
C PHE A 343 -9.17 -16.86 -3.17
N GLN A 344 -8.19 -17.66 -2.74
CA GLN A 344 -7.02 -18.03 -3.54
C GLN A 344 -7.43 -18.79 -4.81
N ALA A 345 -8.43 -19.68 -4.74
CA ALA A 345 -8.94 -20.38 -5.91
C ALA A 345 -9.52 -19.41 -6.95
N LEU A 346 -10.25 -18.36 -6.53
CA LEU A 346 -10.70 -17.29 -7.42
C LEU A 346 -9.52 -16.55 -8.07
N LEU A 347 -8.50 -16.19 -7.28
CA LEU A 347 -7.28 -15.52 -7.76
C LEU A 347 -6.49 -16.35 -8.77
N ARG A 348 -6.40 -17.66 -8.56
CA ARG A 348 -5.71 -18.62 -9.44
C ARG A 348 -6.47 -18.90 -10.73
N THR A 349 -7.79 -18.70 -10.74
CA THR A 349 -8.67 -19.04 -11.87
C THR A 349 -9.30 -17.79 -12.49
N LYS A 350 -10.54 -17.46 -12.10
CA LYS A 350 -11.37 -16.38 -12.69
C LYS A 350 -10.67 -15.02 -12.64
N TRP A 351 -9.91 -14.74 -11.58
CA TRP A 351 -9.26 -13.45 -11.36
C TRP A 351 -7.77 -13.42 -11.70
N ARG A 352 -7.23 -14.48 -12.30
CA ARG A 352 -5.80 -14.54 -12.67
C ARG A 352 -5.39 -13.40 -13.60
N LYS A 353 -6.13 -13.18 -14.69
CA LYS A 353 -5.87 -12.06 -15.62
C LYS A 353 -6.01 -10.68 -14.96
N PRO A 354 -7.07 -10.38 -14.17
CA PRO A 354 -7.13 -9.19 -13.33
C PRO A 354 -5.91 -8.97 -12.43
N ILE A 355 -5.38 -10.02 -11.81
CA ILE A 355 -4.20 -9.94 -10.95
C ILE A 355 -2.94 -9.61 -11.76
N MET A 356 -2.75 -10.24 -12.93
CA MET A 356 -1.64 -9.88 -13.83
C MET A 356 -1.72 -8.41 -14.28
N ALA A 357 -2.91 -7.91 -14.58
CA ALA A 357 -3.11 -6.49 -14.90
C ALA A 357 -2.78 -5.57 -13.71
N GLN A 358 -3.10 -5.99 -12.49
CA GLN A 358 -2.77 -5.28 -11.26
C GLN A 358 -1.26 -5.25 -10.99
N ILE A 359 -0.55 -6.36 -11.21
CA ILE A 359 0.91 -6.42 -11.10
C ILE A 359 1.57 -5.55 -12.16
N SER A 360 1.08 -5.59 -13.39
CA SER A 360 1.57 -4.71 -14.46
C SER A 360 1.42 -3.23 -14.06
N PHE A 361 0.30 -2.86 -13.44
CA PHE A 361 0.12 -1.51 -12.87
C PHE A 361 1.12 -1.20 -11.74
N ILE A 362 1.46 -2.16 -10.86
CA ILE A 362 2.45 -1.95 -9.80
C ILE A 362 3.81 -1.60 -10.41
N PHE A 363 4.27 -2.34 -11.42
CA PHE A 363 5.52 -2.02 -12.12
C PHE A 363 5.47 -0.65 -12.81
N MET A 364 4.35 -0.31 -13.47
CA MET A 364 4.18 1.04 -14.02
C MET A 364 4.28 2.11 -12.93
N ARG A 365 3.62 1.89 -11.78
CA ARG A 365 3.63 2.79 -10.63
C ARG A 365 5.03 2.97 -10.06
N GLU A 366 5.81 1.90 -9.95
CA GLU A 366 7.21 1.96 -9.49
C GLU A 366 8.06 2.84 -10.40
N CYS A 367 7.95 2.67 -11.73
CA CYS A 367 8.61 3.55 -12.70
C CYS A 367 8.20 5.01 -12.51
N MET A 368 6.90 5.29 -12.40
CA MET A 368 6.40 6.66 -12.17
C MET A 368 6.94 7.27 -10.88
N ILE A 369 6.97 6.49 -9.79
CA ILE A 369 7.51 6.94 -8.51
C ILE A 369 9.02 7.22 -8.63
N LYS A 370 9.80 6.35 -9.27
CA LYS A 370 11.24 6.56 -9.49
C LYS A 370 11.52 7.86 -10.26
N ILE A 371 10.74 8.14 -11.31
CA ILE A 371 10.81 9.40 -12.06
C ILE A 371 10.56 10.60 -11.16
N VAL A 372 9.52 10.54 -10.30
CA VAL A 372 9.25 11.62 -9.33
C VAL A 372 10.43 11.82 -8.40
N HIS A 373 11.02 10.75 -7.87
CA HIS A 373 12.19 10.85 -6.99
C HIS A 373 13.35 11.57 -7.71
N LEU A 374 13.68 11.19 -8.94
CA LEU A 374 14.73 11.84 -9.73
C LEU A 374 14.45 13.34 -9.95
N ILE A 375 13.23 13.69 -10.35
CA ILE A 375 12.82 15.09 -10.55
C ILE A 375 12.87 15.89 -9.25
N THR A 376 12.51 15.29 -8.12
CA THR A 376 12.54 15.97 -6.82
C THR A 376 13.95 16.17 -6.29
N GLN A 377 14.89 15.28 -6.64
CA GLN A 377 16.30 15.38 -6.30
C GLN A 377 17.03 16.38 -7.20
N ASN A 378 16.70 16.40 -8.49
CA ASN A 378 17.27 17.32 -9.47
C ASN A 378 16.15 17.94 -10.32
N LYS A 379 15.73 19.16 -9.99
CA LYS A 379 14.64 19.86 -10.69
C LYS A 379 14.98 20.19 -12.15
N THR A 380 16.26 20.22 -12.51
CA THR A 380 16.74 20.53 -13.86
C THR A 380 17.12 19.29 -14.66
N ILE A 381 16.89 18.09 -14.13
CA ILE A 381 17.13 16.85 -14.86
C ILE A 381 16.31 16.87 -16.16
N SER A 382 16.93 16.49 -17.26
CA SER A 382 16.26 16.36 -18.55
C SER A 382 15.55 15.01 -18.70
N ALA A 383 14.64 14.91 -19.65
CA ALA A 383 14.05 13.61 -20.00
C ALA A 383 15.09 12.62 -20.52
N GLU A 384 16.09 13.08 -21.25
CA GLU A 384 17.18 12.24 -21.74
C GLU A 384 18.00 11.64 -20.61
N GLU A 385 18.38 12.47 -19.63
CA GLU A 385 19.05 11.98 -18.44
C GLU A 385 18.20 10.95 -17.69
N ILE A 386 16.89 11.18 -17.53
CA ILE A 386 15.99 10.20 -16.91
C ILE A 386 15.99 8.89 -17.70
N LEU A 387 15.81 8.92 -19.02
CA LEU A 387 15.73 7.70 -19.84
C LEU A 387 17.05 6.93 -19.89
N ASN A 388 18.17 7.57 -19.56
CA ASN A 388 19.49 6.95 -19.48
C ASN A 388 19.80 6.31 -18.12
N PHE A 389 18.90 6.38 -17.12
CA PHE A 389 19.06 5.56 -15.91
C PHE A 389 18.85 4.08 -16.23
N GLU A 390 19.63 3.21 -15.59
CA GLU A 390 19.61 1.74 -15.78
C GLU A 390 18.19 1.15 -15.76
N ASP A 391 17.34 1.66 -14.87
CA ASP A 391 15.95 1.23 -14.71
C ASP A 391 15.04 1.52 -15.93
N PHE A 392 15.43 2.47 -16.79
CA PHE A 392 14.65 2.96 -17.93
C PHE A 392 15.32 2.72 -19.29
N ILE A 393 16.61 2.37 -19.30
CA ILE A 393 17.32 1.97 -20.52
C ILE A 393 16.57 0.81 -21.17
N ASN A 394 16.35 0.90 -22.49
CA ASN A 394 15.64 -0.09 -23.31
C ASN A 394 14.16 -0.34 -22.92
N VAL A 395 13.58 0.51 -22.08
CA VAL A 395 12.15 0.45 -21.81
C VAL A 395 11.43 1.30 -22.87
N PRO A 396 10.52 0.74 -23.68
CA PRO A 396 9.63 1.51 -24.55
C PRO A 396 8.54 2.20 -23.72
N PHE A 397 8.95 2.94 -22.68
CA PHE A 397 8.02 3.60 -21.79
C PHE A 397 7.47 4.84 -22.51
N TYR A 398 6.20 4.79 -22.91
CA TYR A 398 5.51 5.94 -23.48
C TYR A 398 5.24 6.97 -22.37
N ILE A 399 6.22 7.80 -22.04
CA ILE A 399 6.00 8.96 -21.18
C ILE A 399 5.52 10.14 -22.02
N SER A 400 4.33 10.02 -22.61
CA SER A 400 3.68 11.19 -23.22
C SER A 400 3.16 12.20 -22.18
N SER A 401 3.33 11.91 -20.89
CA SER A 401 2.72 12.62 -19.76
C SER A 401 3.68 13.49 -18.94
N LEU A 402 4.98 13.54 -19.27
CA LEU A 402 5.89 14.51 -18.67
C LEU A 402 5.71 15.89 -19.33
N PRO A 403 6.04 17.01 -18.63
CA PRO A 403 5.92 18.38 -19.15
C PRO A 403 6.45 18.51 -20.59
N ARG A 404 6.01 19.52 -21.36
CA ARG A 404 6.50 19.72 -22.74
C ARG A 404 8.04 19.76 -22.85
N SER A 405 8.75 20.19 -21.81
CA SER A 405 10.23 20.16 -21.73
C SER A 405 10.84 18.76 -21.57
N PHE A 406 10.01 17.74 -21.36
CA PHE A 406 10.39 16.34 -21.14
C PHE A 406 9.72 15.38 -22.14
N GLN A 407 9.02 15.89 -23.15
CA GLN A 407 8.52 15.08 -24.25
C GLN A 407 9.70 14.70 -25.16
N MET A 408 10.40 13.61 -24.83
CA MET A 408 11.20 12.92 -25.84
C MET A 408 10.31 11.96 -26.61
N LEU A 409 10.03 12.34 -27.85
CA LEU A 409 9.61 11.45 -28.91
C LEU A 409 10.67 10.37 -29.09
N LYS A 410 10.40 9.12 -28.71
CA LYS A 410 11.02 7.99 -29.41
C LYS A 410 10.16 7.68 -30.63
N VAL A 411 10.48 8.37 -31.73
CA VAL A 411 10.15 7.90 -33.07
C VAL A 411 11.21 6.86 -33.43
N SER A 412 10.80 5.59 -33.47
CA SER A 412 11.40 4.58 -34.35
C SER A 412 10.30 3.61 -34.72
#